data_AF-A0A5C6VID8-F1
#
_entry.id   AF-A0A5C6VID8-F1
#
_cell.length_a   1.000
_cell.length_b   1.000
_cell.length_c   1.000
_cell.angle_alpha   90.00
_cell.angle_beta   90.00
_cell.angle_gamma   90.00
#
_symmetry.space_group_name_H-M   'P 1'
#
loop_
_entity.id
_entity.type
_entity.pdbx_description
1 polymer ?
#
loop_
_entity_poly.entity_id
_entity_poly.type
_entity_poly.pdbx_seq_one_letter_code
_entity_poly.pdbx_strand_id
1 'polypeptide(L)'
;MRRKFIFSLLIIGCLACNQTSTSEETQKQTEQTSKNLEKKEIITYYETGELESIGFEQNGQRIGTWSSWYKTGEKKTEVDFIEGKKHGLYRIWHKNGKVQLMGEYDMDIPVGTWTSYDTNGIQISQKVHTQD
;
A
#
# COMPACT_ATOMS: atom_id res chain seq x y z
N MET A 1 57.67 16.93 -47.50
CA MET A 1 58.68 15.85 -47.71
C MET A 1 58.25 14.64 -46.91
N ARG A 2 58.35 13.46 -47.53
CA ARG A 2 57.83 12.15 -47.09
C ARG A 2 58.29 11.76 -45.68
N ARG A 3 57.46 11.07 -44.90
CA ARG A 3 57.94 9.99 -44.02
C ARG A 3 57.03 8.77 -44.15
N LYS A 4 57.56 7.79 -44.87
CA LYS A 4 57.02 6.45 -44.99
C LYS A 4 57.22 5.74 -43.65
N PHE A 5 56.13 5.20 -43.13
CA PHE A 5 56.13 4.18 -42.08
C PHE A 5 56.63 2.86 -42.68
N ILE A 6 57.49 2.15 -41.96
CA ILE A 6 57.70 0.71 -42.17
C ILE A 6 57.30 -0.01 -40.89
N PHE A 7 56.42 -0.97 -41.13
CA PHE A 7 55.71 -1.85 -40.24
C PHE A 7 56.64 -2.75 -39.42
N SER A 8 56.25 -3.02 -38.18
CA SER A 8 56.58 -4.27 -37.50
C SER A 8 55.27 -4.99 -37.20
N LEU A 9 55.11 -6.17 -37.82
CA LEU A 9 54.04 -7.13 -37.55
C LEU A 9 54.32 -7.84 -36.22
N LEU A 10 53.27 -8.09 -35.43
CA LEU A 10 52.98 -9.43 -34.90
C LEU A 10 51.47 -9.53 -34.59
N ILE A 11 50.87 -10.53 -35.23
CA ILE A 11 49.46 -10.94 -35.24
C ILE A 11 49.20 -11.72 -33.93
N ILE A 12 48.03 -11.64 -33.27
CA ILE A 12 46.90 -12.59 -33.39
C ILE A 12 45.87 -12.19 -32.32
N GLY A 13 44.61 -12.02 -32.70
CA GLY A 13 43.54 -11.74 -31.73
C GLY A 13 42.19 -11.60 -32.42
N CYS A 14 41.59 -12.74 -32.74
CA CYS A 14 40.30 -12.95 -33.36
C CYS A 14 39.14 -12.04 -32.93
N LEU A 15 38.33 -11.75 -33.95
CA LEU A 15 36.87 -11.87 -33.99
C LEU A 15 35.98 -10.75 -33.42
N ALA A 16 34.96 -10.52 -34.25
CA ALA A 16 33.61 -10.07 -33.94
C ALA A 16 33.42 -8.55 -33.80
N CYS A 17 32.95 -8.00 -34.92
CA CYS A 17 31.77 -7.15 -34.99
C CYS A 17 30.90 -7.22 -33.72
N ASN A 18 30.56 -6.06 -33.16
CA ASN A 18 29.23 -5.76 -32.66
C ASN A 18 29.16 -4.24 -32.53
N GLN A 19 28.47 -3.58 -33.46
CA GLN A 19 27.03 -3.33 -33.39
C GLN A 19 26.68 -2.64 -32.06
N THR A 20 26.43 -1.33 -32.19
CA THR A 20 25.33 -0.63 -31.52
C THR A 20 24.57 -1.48 -30.51
N SER A 21 24.92 -1.36 -29.23
CA SER A 21 24.09 -1.85 -28.13
C SER A 21 24.22 -0.94 -26.92
N THR A 22 24.00 0.35 -27.09
CA THR A 22 23.73 1.27 -25.97
C THR A 22 22.57 2.18 -26.35
N SER A 23 21.43 1.56 -26.63
CA SER A 23 20.13 2.25 -26.69
C SER A 23 18.95 1.33 -26.37
N GLU A 24 19.13 0.00 -26.39
CA GLU A 24 18.06 -0.95 -26.06
C GLU A 24 17.92 -1.24 -24.56
N GLU A 25 18.98 -1.07 -23.76
CA GLU A 25 18.90 -1.26 -22.31
C GLU A 25 18.23 -0.07 -21.59
N THR A 26 18.25 1.13 -22.18
CA THR A 26 17.56 2.30 -21.61
C THR A 26 16.04 2.28 -21.85
N GLN A 27 15.57 1.53 -22.85
CA GLN A 27 14.13 1.42 -23.16
C GLN A 27 13.39 0.39 -22.31
N LYS A 28 14.07 -0.67 -21.83
CA LYS A 28 13.44 -1.63 -20.89
C LYS A 28 13.13 -1.03 -19.52
N GLN A 29 13.91 -0.05 -19.09
CA GLN A 29 13.73 0.57 -17.78
C GLN A 29 12.64 1.66 -17.77
N THR A 30 12.26 2.19 -18.94
CA THR A 30 11.18 3.18 -19.06
C THR A 30 9.80 2.54 -19.22
N GLU A 31 9.69 1.32 -19.76
CA GLU A 31 8.43 0.56 -19.84
C GLU A 31 8.07 -0.21 -18.56
N GLN A 32 9.04 -0.48 -17.68
CA GLN A 32 8.77 -1.13 -16.38
C GLN A 32 8.44 -0.13 -15.26
N THR A 33 8.62 1.18 -15.51
CA THR A 33 8.29 2.24 -14.54
C THR A 33 6.84 2.74 -14.70
N SER A 34 6.15 2.39 -15.78
CA SER A 34 4.76 2.76 -16.09
C SER A 34 3.72 1.71 -15.66
N LYS A 35 4.09 0.79 -14.77
CA LYS A 35 3.13 0.03 -13.96
C LYS A 35 3.17 0.51 -12.51
N ASN A 36 3.26 1.82 -12.33
CA ASN A 36 2.99 2.47 -11.06
C ASN A 36 1.48 2.36 -10.83
N LEU A 37 1.10 1.31 -10.12
CA LEU A 37 -0.29 0.87 -9.98
C LEU A 37 -1.11 1.98 -9.33
N GLU A 38 -2.06 2.53 -10.07
CA GLU A 38 -2.81 3.71 -9.65
C GLU A 38 -3.57 3.42 -8.35
N LYS A 39 -3.33 4.26 -7.34
CA LYS A 39 -4.12 4.31 -6.12
C LYS A 39 -5.48 4.91 -6.45
N LYS A 40 -6.55 4.14 -6.23
CA LYS A 40 -7.94 4.54 -6.48
C LYS A 40 -8.63 4.87 -5.16
N GLU A 41 -9.24 6.04 -5.06
CA GLU A 41 -10.16 6.35 -3.96
C GLU A 41 -11.51 5.64 -4.19
N ILE A 42 -11.99 4.96 -3.17
CA ILE A 42 -13.27 4.27 -3.17
C ILE A 42 -14.17 5.00 -2.19
N ILE A 43 -15.34 5.43 -2.68
CA ILE A 43 -16.38 6.08 -1.89
C ILE A 43 -17.66 5.28 -2.09
N THR A 44 -18.26 4.85 -0.98
CA THR A 44 -19.57 4.17 -0.99
C THR A 44 -20.60 4.99 -0.25
N TYR A 45 -21.86 4.83 -0.65
CA TYR A 45 -23.00 5.52 -0.08
C TYR A 45 -24.06 4.50 0.32
N TYR A 46 -24.82 4.80 1.36
CA TYR A 46 -26.05 4.08 1.66
C TYR A 46 -27.04 4.22 0.49
N GLU A 47 -28.02 3.32 0.40
CA GLU A 47 -29.07 3.38 -0.63
C GLU A 47 -29.83 4.72 -0.66
N THR A 48 -29.85 5.41 0.48
CA THR A 48 -30.46 6.73 0.68
C THR A 48 -29.55 7.91 0.37
N GLY A 49 -28.29 7.67 -0.01
CA GLY A 49 -27.35 8.67 -0.52
C GLY A 49 -26.38 9.26 0.49
N GLU A 50 -26.48 8.93 1.78
CA GLU A 50 -25.52 9.38 2.79
C GLU A 50 -24.20 8.61 2.68
N LEU A 51 -23.09 9.25 3.06
CA LEU A 51 -21.76 8.64 3.01
C LEU A 51 -21.71 7.38 3.89
N GLU A 52 -21.28 6.26 3.32
CA GLU A 52 -21.11 5.01 4.05
C GLU A 52 -19.64 4.74 4.36
N SER A 53 -18.76 4.81 3.35
CA SER A 53 -17.34 4.54 3.56
C SER A 53 -16.43 5.20 2.53
N ILE A 54 -15.18 5.43 2.93
CA ILE A 54 -14.11 5.99 2.12
C ILE A 54 -12.84 5.23 2.45
N GLY A 55 -12.09 4.87 1.41
CA GLY A 55 -10.73 4.40 1.55
C GLY A 55 -10.04 4.33 0.20
N PHE A 56 -8.94 3.60 0.14
CA PHE A 56 -8.16 3.49 -1.08
C PHE A 56 -7.92 2.04 -1.45
N GLU A 57 -7.84 1.79 -2.75
CA GLU A 57 -7.45 0.51 -3.32
C GLU A 57 -6.26 0.69 -4.26
N GLN A 58 -5.39 -0.31 -4.28
CA GLN A 58 -4.31 -0.45 -5.25
C GLN A 58 -4.25 -1.92 -5.65
N ASN A 59 -4.21 -2.24 -6.95
CA ASN A 59 -4.30 -3.63 -7.43
C ASN A 59 -5.57 -4.40 -7.00
N GLY A 60 -6.67 -3.71 -6.76
CA GLY A 60 -7.89 -4.32 -6.20
C GLY A 60 -7.74 -4.76 -4.74
N GLN A 61 -6.71 -4.30 -4.04
CA GLN A 61 -6.48 -4.54 -2.62
C GLN A 61 -6.59 -3.22 -1.86
N ARG A 62 -7.27 -3.25 -0.69
CA ARG A 62 -7.38 -2.06 0.17
C ARG A 62 -6.01 -1.66 0.70
N ILE A 63 -5.76 -0.36 0.76
CA ILE A 63 -4.53 0.23 1.31
C ILE A 63 -4.83 1.46 2.15
N GLY A 64 -4.00 1.68 3.18
CA GLY A 64 -4.13 2.79 4.10
C GLY A 64 -5.42 2.76 4.90
N THR A 65 -5.82 3.92 5.41
CA THR A 65 -6.99 4.04 6.27
C THR A 65 -8.30 3.92 5.49
N TRP A 66 -9.16 3.00 5.95
CA TRP A 66 -10.54 2.88 5.52
C TRP A 66 -11.46 3.33 6.66
N SER A 67 -12.27 4.34 6.39
CA SER A 67 -13.25 4.88 7.33
C SER A 67 -14.66 4.53 6.90
N SER A 68 -15.54 4.27 7.86
CA SER A 68 -16.99 4.18 7.63
C SER A 68 -17.74 5.08 8.60
N TRP A 69 -18.95 5.47 8.19
CA TRP A 69 -19.84 6.34 8.95
C TRP A 69 -21.18 5.66 9.19
N TYR A 70 -21.86 6.07 10.25
CA TYR A 70 -23.27 5.78 10.40
C TYR A 70 -24.05 6.59 9.37
N LYS A 71 -25.24 6.13 9.02
CA LYS A 71 -26.16 6.86 8.13
C LYS A 71 -26.45 8.30 8.59
N THR A 72 -26.36 8.55 9.90
CA THR A 72 -26.51 9.88 10.53
C THR A 72 -25.29 10.78 10.37
N GLY A 73 -24.18 10.29 9.82
CA GLY A 73 -22.97 11.03 9.47
C GLY A 73 -21.84 10.96 10.49
N GLU A 74 -22.05 10.35 11.66
CA GLU A 74 -20.99 10.16 12.66
C GLU A 74 -20.07 9.01 12.27
N LYS A 75 -18.79 9.11 12.63
CA LYS A 75 -17.81 8.07 12.34
C LYS A 75 -18.20 6.77 13.04
N LYS A 76 -18.09 5.65 12.33
CA LYS A 76 -18.49 4.31 12.79
C LYS A 76 -17.30 3.40 12.95
N THR A 77 -16.43 3.29 11.94
CA THR A 77 -15.21 2.48 12.01
C THR A 77 -14.03 3.15 11.32
N GLU A 78 -12.83 2.75 11.72
CA GLU A 78 -11.56 3.10 11.11
C GLU A 78 -10.65 1.88 11.22
N VAL A 79 -10.03 1.54 10.11
CA VAL A 79 -9.10 0.41 10.03
C VAL A 79 -8.05 0.71 8.99
N ASP A 80 -6.80 0.43 9.31
CA ASP A 80 -5.70 0.54 8.37
C ASP A 80 -5.50 -0.80 7.63
N PHE A 81 -5.17 -0.71 6.34
CA PHE A 81 -4.92 -1.84 5.47
C PHE A 81 -3.53 -1.78 4.81
N ILE A 82 -2.88 -2.94 4.69
CA ILE A 82 -1.70 -3.18 3.86
C ILE A 82 -2.02 -4.37 2.96
N GLU A 83 -1.98 -4.17 1.65
CA GLU A 83 -2.20 -5.25 0.66
C GLU A 83 -3.49 -6.04 0.95
N GLY A 84 -4.58 -5.32 1.20
CA GLY A 84 -5.90 -5.90 1.44
C GLY A 84 -6.11 -6.51 2.83
N LYS A 85 -5.06 -6.62 3.65
CA LYS A 85 -5.13 -7.13 5.02
C LYS A 85 -5.16 -6.01 6.04
N LYS A 86 -5.95 -6.16 7.10
CA LYS A 86 -5.97 -5.20 8.20
C LYS A 86 -4.61 -5.20 8.87
N HIS A 87 -4.05 -4.02 9.07
CA HIS A 87 -2.76 -3.86 9.74
C HIS A 87 -2.69 -2.47 10.38
N GLY A 88 -2.31 -2.40 11.65
CA GLY A 88 -2.29 -1.18 12.44
C GLY A 88 -3.58 -0.99 13.24
N LEU A 89 -3.97 0.26 13.44
CA LEU A 89 -5.03 0.63 14.36
C LEU A 89 -6.41 0.23 13.85
N TYR A 90 -7.23 -0.27 14.76
CA TYR A 90 -8.65 -0.55 14.55
C TYR A 90 -9.48 0.17 15.61
N ARG A 91 -10.50 0.90 15.16
CA ARG A 91 -11.44 1.59 16.06
C ARG A 91 -12.87 1.44 15.58
N ILE A 92 -13.77 1.27 16.55
CA ILE A 92 -15.22 1.41 16.39
C ILE A 92 -15.66 2.51 17.34
N TRP A 93 -16.57 3.37 16.89
CA TRP A 93 -17.19 4.40 17.72
C TRP A 93 -18.68 4.12 17.91
N HIS A 94 -19.20 4.50 19.07
CA HIS A 94 -20.63 4.66 19.30
C HIS A 94 -21.15 5.86 18.50
N LYS A 95 -22.46 5.91 18.25
CA LYS A 95 -23.09 7.05 17.54
C LYS A 95 -22.84 8.42 18.19
N ASN A 96 -22.55 8.47 19.49
CA ASN A 96 -22.21 9.72 20.19
C ASN A 96 -20.74 10.14 20.01
N GLY A 97 -19.98 9.46 19.15
CA GLY A 97 -18.58 9.77 18.84
C GLY A 97 -17.57 9.26 19.87
N LYS A 98 -18.00 8.58 20.95
CA LYS A 98 -17.09 7.92 21.89
C LYS A 98 -16.62 6.58 21.35
N VAL A 99 -15.39 6.20 21.63
CA VAL A 99 -14.86 4.89 21.22
C VAL A 99 -15.69 3.79 21.88
N GLN A 100 -16.08 2.80 21.10
CA GLN A 100 -16.73 1.57 21.53
C GLN A 100 -15.73 0.43 21.69
N LEU A 101 -14.79 0.33 20.77
CA LEU A 101 -13.78 -0.73 20.72
C LEU A 101 -12.52 -0.17 20.06
N MET A 102 -11.36 -0.48 20.61
CA MET A 102 -10.09 -0.24 19.94
C MET A 102 -9.13 -1.41 20.14
N GLY A 103 -8.24 -1.59 19.17
CA GLY A 103 -7.18 -2.59 19.19
C GLY A 103 -6.32 -2.45 17.94
N GLU A 104 -5.47 -3.43 17.72
CA GLU A 104 -4.55 -3.46 16.59
C GLU A 104 -4.66 -4.79 15.84
N TYR A 105 -4.40 -4.74 14.54
CA TYR A 105 -4.18 -5.91 13.71
C TYR A 105 -2.75 -5.94 13.19
N ASP A 106 -2.20 -7.13 13.05
CA ASP A 106 -1.05 -7.40 12.20
C ASP A 106 -1.45 -8.42 11.13
N MET A 107 -1.59 -7.97 9.88
CA MET A 107 -1.90 -8.82 8.73
C MET A 107 -3.14 -9.71 8.96
N ASP A 108 -4.26 -9.08 9.32
CA ASP A 108 -5.55 -9.66 9.74
C ASP A 108 -5.57 -10.41 11.07
N ILE A 109 -4.43 -10.54 11.75
CA ILE A 109 -4.34 -11.17 13.08
C ILE A 109 -4.54 -10.09 14.15
N PRO A 110 -5.53 -10.19 15.05
CA PRO A 110 -5.66 -9.25 16.16
C PRO A 110 -4.46 -9.40 17.10
N VAL A 111 -3.82 -8.29 17.44
CA VAL A 111 -2.64 -8.24 18.32
C VAL A 111 -2.82 -7.17 19.39
N GLY A 112 -1.99 -7.25 20.43
CA GLY A 112 -1.96 -6.27 21.52
C GLY A 112 -3.21 -6.33 22.40
N THR A 113 -3.51 -5.21 23.06
CA THR A 113 -4.65 -5.10 23.97
C THR A 113 -5.86 -4.55 23.25
N TRP A 114 -6.92 -5.33 23.22
CA TRP A 114 -8.23 -4.94 22.73
C TRP A 114 -9.09 -4.46 23.88
N THR A 115 -9.55 -3.22 23.82
CA THR A 115 -10.31 -2.58 24.91
C THR A 115 -11.68 -2.15 24.42
N SER A 116 -12.72 -2.51 25.16
CA SER A 116 -14.10 -2.09 24.89
C SER A 116 -14.60 -1.09 25.94
N TYR A 117 -15.46 -0.18 25.49
CA TYR A 117 -16.01 0.90 26.31
C TYR A 117 -17.53 1.02 26.10
N ASP A 118 -18.23 1.44 27.14
CA ASP A 118 -19.66 1.75 27.08
C ASP A 118 -19.93 3.08 26.36
N THR A 119 -21.21 3.45 26.24
CA THR A 119 -21.63 4.71 25.61
C THR A 119 -21.22 5.95 26.42
N ASN A 120 -20.80 5.81 27.68
CA ASN A 120 -20.25 6.89 28.49
C ASN A 120 -18.73 7.02 28.34
N GLY A 121 -18.06 6.06 27.69
CA GLY A 121 -16.61 5.98 27.57
C GLY A 121 -15.95 5.27 28.76
N ILE A 122 -16.73 4.56 29.58
CA ILE A 122 -16.23 3.76 30.68
C ILE A 122 -15.78 2.41 30.12
N GLN A 123 -14.55 2.01 30.43
CA GLN A 123 -14.01 0.73 30.00
C GLN A 123 -14.83 -0.43 30.59
N ILE A 124 -15.28 -1.34 29.74
CA ILE A 124 -16.04 -2.54 30.12
C ILE A 124 -15.10 -3.74 30.25
N SER A 125 -14.19 -3.91 29.29
CA SER A 125 -13.30 -5.07 29.25
C SER A 125 -12.03 -4.78 28.47
N GLN A 126 -11.02 -5.61 28.72
CA GLN A 126 -9.84 -5.69 27.87
C GLN A 126 -9.43 -7.15 27.66
N LYS A 127 -8.86 -7.46 26.50
CA LYS A 127 -8.30 -8.77 26.17
C LYS A 127 -6.96 -8.60 25.46
N VAL A 128 -5.96 -9.35 25.90
CA VAL A 128 -4.64 -9.36 25.26
C VAL A 128 -4.61 -10.46 24.20
N HIS A 129 -4.11 -10.11 23.02
CA HIS A 129 -3.86 -11.02 21.92
C HIS A 129 -2.36 -11.04 21.60
N THR A 130 -1.77 -12.22 21.59
CA THR A 130 -0.38 -12.46 21.20
C THR A 130 -0.32 -13.08 19.82
N GLN A 131 0.71 -12.72 19.06
CA GLN A 131 1.12 -13.43 17.87
C GLN A 131 2.09 -14.51 18.36
N ASP A 132 1.67 -15.78 18.26
CA ASP A 132 2.49 -16.94 18.64
C ASP A 132 3.49 -17.30 17.53
#